data_AF-A0A3S8SDD4-F1
#
_entry.id   AF-A0A3S8SDD4-F1
#
_cell.length_a   1.000
_cell.length_b   1.000
_cell.length_c   1.000
_cell.angle_alpha   90.00
_cell.angle_beta   90.00
_cell.angle_gamma   90.00
#
_symmetry.space_group_name_H-M   'P 1'
#
loop_
_entity.id
_entity.type
_entity.pdbx_description
1 polymer ?
#
loop_
_entity_poly.entity_id
_entity_poly.type
_entity_poly.pdbx_seq_one_letter_code
_entity_poly.pdbx_strand_id
1 'polypeptide(L)'
;MRRQESLWLKFIRYWFGIDSRLDERQLDEVERIGNNAYIVFSLTEMIMVLISLCFAFTTQLALAYYFLVLATAILTLLLWGYINFALNKLQILHIEITPDERPKAVRTILDFWSLQV
;
A
#
# COMPACT_ATOMS: atom_id res chain seq x y z
N MET A 1 -17.78 23.25 -8.08
CA MET A 1 -16.81 23.00 -9.17
C MET A 1 -16.22 21.61 -8.96
N ARG A 2 -16.31 20.70 -9.94
CA ARG A 2 -15.83 19.31 -9.81
C ARG A 2 -14.30 19.33 -10.00
N ARG A 3 -13.51 19.40 -8.92
CA ARG A 3 -12.04 19.34 -8.99
C ARG A 3 -11.66 18.05 -9.72
N GLN A 4 -10.98 18.16 -10.86
CA GLN A 4 -10.45 16.98 -11.54
C GLN A 4 -9.43 16.33 -10.60
N GLU A 5 -9.71 15.09 -10.23
CA GLU A 5 -8.81 14.27 -9.42
C GLU A 5 -7.56 13.98 -10.24
N SER A 6 -6.37 14.20 -9.66
CA SER A 6 -5.12 13.98 -10.38
C SER A 6 -4.93 12.50 -10.69
N LEU A 7 -4.21 12.19 -11.78
CA LEU A 7 -3.86 10.80 -12.11
C LEU A 7 -3.08 10.13 -10.97
N TRP A 8 -2.30 10.92 -10.22
CA TRP A 8 -1.59 10.47 -9.02
C TRP A 8 -2.54 10.01 -7.92
N LEU A 9 -3.58 10.78 -7.61
CA LEU A 9 -4.61 10.40 -6.64
C LEU A 9 -5.34 9.12 -7.04
N LYS A 10 -5.64 8.95 -8.34
CA LYS A 10 -6.23 7.70 -8.85
C LYS A 10 -5.31 6.50 -8.67
N PHE A 11 -4.00 6.68 -8.94
CA PHE A 11 -3.01 5.63 -8.73
C PHE A 11 -2.91 5.25 -7.26
N ILE A 12 -2.80 6.22 -6.35
CA ILE A 12 -2.77 5.98 -4.90
C ILE A 12 -4.03 5.21 -4.46
N ARG A 13 -5.23 5.68 -4.83
CA ARG A 13 -6.48 5.00 -4.42
C ARG A 13 -6.53 3.56 -4.90
N TYR A 14 -6.12 3.30 -6.14
CA TYR A 14 -6.04 1.95 -6.67
C TYR A 14 -5.00 1.10 -5.94
N TRP A 15 -3.80 1.64 -5.74
CA TRP A 15 -2.66 0.94 -5.12
C TRP A 15 -2.92 0.58 -3.65
N PHE A 16 -3.60 1.47 -2.92
CA PHE A 16 -3.93 1.30 -1.51
C PHE A 16 -5.33 0.70 -1.28
N GLY A 17 -6.11 0.43 -2.33
CA GLY A 17 -7.45 -0.18 -2.23
C GLY A 17 -8.53 0.72 -1.61
N ILE A 18 -8.42 2.04 -1.78
CA ILE A 18 -9.29 3.04 -1.13
C ILE A 18 -10.43 3.44 -2.07
N ASP A 19 -11.63 2.96 -1.79
CA ASP A 19 -12.82 3.15 -2.63
C ASP A 19 -13.53 4.50 -2.39
N SER A 20 -13.33 5.13 -1.23
CA SER A 20 -13.87 6.45 -0.88
C SER A 20 -12.99 7.59 -1.36
N ARG A 21 -13.58 8.80 -1.50
CA ARG A 21 -12.79 10.02 -1.73
C ARG A 21 -11.90 10.26 -0.51
N LEU A 22 -10.59 10.23 -0.73
CA LEU A 22 -9.60 10.61 0.26
C LEU A 22 -9.80 12.08 0.63
N ASP A 23 -10.00 12.35 1.93
CA ASP A 23 -9.89 13.70 2.48
C ASP A 23 -8.41 14.13 2.53
N GLU A 24 -8.13 15.44 2.61
CA GLU A 24 -6.76 15.98 2.63
C GLU A 24 -5.95 15.37 3.79
N ARG A 25 -6.56 15.19 4.95
CA ARG A 25 -5.92 14.53 6.11
C ARG A 25 -5.56 13.07 5.85
N GLN A 26 -6.43 12.33 5.17
CA GLN A 26 -6.16 10.92 4.85
C GLN A 26 -5.04 10.79 3.81
N LEU A 27 -5.01 11.72 2.85
CA LEU A 27 -3.95 11.79 1.85
C LEU A 27 -2.59 12.04 2.52
N ASP A 28 -2.50 13.02 3.43
CA ASP A 28 -1.26 13.32 4.18
C ASP A 28 -0.76 12.09 4.97
N GLU A 29 -1.67 11.32 5.56
CA GLU A 29 -1.32 10.10 6.29
C GLU A 29 -0.82 8.98 5.36
N VAL A 30 -1.47 8.78 4.21
CA VAL A 30 -1.04 7.80 3.19
C VAL A 30 0.33 8.19 2.64
N GLU A 31 0.56 9.46 2.35
CA GLU A 31 1.85 9.97 1.89
C GLU A 31 2.94 9.78 2.95
N ARG A 32 2.63 10.04 4.23
CA ARG A 32 3.57 9.79 5.33
C ARG A 32 3.93 8.32 5.47
N ILE A 33 2.95 7.41 5.38
CA ILE A 33 3.20 5.96 5.41
C ILE A 33 4.06 5.55 4.21
N GLY A 34 3.67 5.98 3.01
CA GLY A 34 4.38 5.67 1.77
C GLY A 34 5.82 6.15 1.80
N ASN A 35 6.06 7.38 2.25
CA ASN A 35 7.41 7.94 2.34
C ASN A 35 8.27 7.20 3.38
N ASN A 36 7.70 6.89 4.55
CA ASN A 36 8.42 6.11 5.55
C ASN A 36 8.77 4.70 5.05
N ALA A 37 7.81 4.05 4.37
CA ALA A 37 8.02 2.75 3.74
C ALA A 37 9.13 2.83 2.66
N TYR A 38 9.09 3.86 1.81
CA TYR A 38 10.06 4.10 0.75
C TYR A 38 11.48 4.30 1.29
N ILE A 39 11.66 5.12 2.32
CA ILE A 39 12.99 5.37 2.92
C ILE A 39 13.58 4.08 3.48
N VAL A 40 12.81 3.33 4.28
CA VAL A 40 13.27 2.08 4.90
C VAL A 40 13.56 1.03 3.83
N PHE A 41 12.69 0.91 2.83
CA PHE A 41 12.86 -0.03 1.73
C PHE A 41 14.13 0.30 0.92
N SER A 42 14.31 1.55 0.52
CA SER A 42 15.46 1.99 -0.29
C SER A 42 16.79 1.78 0.43
N LEU A 43 16.85 2.10 1.74
CA LEU A 43 18.06 1.86 2.54
C LEU A 43 18.37 0.38 2.67
N THR A 44 17.34 -0.45 2.88
CA THR A 44 17.49 -1.89 3.03
C THR A 44 17.92 -2.55 1.71
N GLU A 45 17.33 -2.13 0.59
CA GLU A 45 17.70 -2.58 -0.75
C GLU A 45 19.16 -2.24 -1.06
N MET A 46 19.61 -1.02 -0.75
CA MET A 46 21.01 -0.63 -0.92
C MET A 46 21.95 -1.54 -0.13
N ILE A 47 21.62 -1.88 1.12
CA ILE A 47 22.40 -2.82 1.94
C ILE A 47 22.42 -4.22 1.30
N MET A 48 21.27 -4.71 0.81
CA MET A 48 21.19 -6.02 0.15
C MET A 48 22.04 -6.07 -1.12
N VAL A 49 22.05 -5.00 -1.92
CA VAL A 49 22.92 -4.89 -3.09
C VAL A 49 24.40 -4.94 -2.68
N LEU A 50 24.80 -4.21 -1.63
CA LEU A 50 26.18 -4.25 -1.13
C LEU A 50 26.59 -5.67 -0.67
N ILE A 51 25.71 -6.37 0.05
CA ILE A 51 25.96 -7.76 0.45
C ILE A 51 26.08 -8.69 -0.76
N SER A 52 25.20 -8.53 -1.75
CA SER A 52 25.26 -9.31 -3.00
C SER A 52 26.56 -9.06 -3.76
N LEU A 53 27.03 -7.81 -3.84
CA LEU A 53 28.32 -7.46 -4.43
C LEU A 53 29.48 -8.12 -3.66
N CYS A 54 29.44 -8.14 -2.33
CA CYS A 54 30.44 -8.88 -1.54
C CYS A 54 30.48 -10.36 -1.93
N PHE A 55 29.34 -11.04 -2.08
CA PHE A 55 29.33 -12.44 -2.54
C PHE A 55 29.87 -12.59 -3.96
N ALA A 56 29.55 -11.65 -4.86
CA ALA A 56 30.01 -11.69 -6.25
C ALA A 56 31.53 -11.58 -6.36
N PHE A 57 32.16 -10.75 -5.51
CA PHE A 57 33.60 -10.53 -5.54
C PHE A 57 34.43 -11.46 -4.67
N THR A 58 33.86 -12.04 -3.61
CA THR A 58 34.63 -12.83 -2.63
C THR A 58 34.31 -14.31 -2.63
N THR A 59 33.12 -14.70 -3.11
CA THR A 59 32.61 -16.06 -2.95
C THR A 59 32.27 -16.68 -4.31
N GLN A 60 31.03 -16.52 -4.77
CA GLN A 60 30.54 -17.09 -6.01
C GLN A 60 29.41 -16.22 -6.56
N LEU A 61 29.44 -15.97 -7.86
CA LEU A 61 28.43 -15.17 -8.54
C LEU A 61 27.02 -15.77 -8.41
N ALA A 62 26.88 -17.09 -8.43
CA ALA A 62 25.59 -17.76 -8.26
C ALA A 62 24.97 -17.47 -6.88
N LEU A 63 25.78 -17.47 -5.82
CA LEU A 63 25.33 -17.16 -4.46
C LEU A 63 24.86 -15.71 -4.35
N ALA A 64 25.56 -14.78 -5.01
CA ALA A 64 25.16 -13.37 -5.08
C ALA A 64 23.77 -13.20 -5.69
N TYR A 65 23.49 -13.91 -6.80
CA TYR A 65 22.18 -13.90 -7.45
C TYR A 65 21.09 -14.53 -6.58
N TYR A 66 21.33 -15.71 -6.01
CA TYR A 66 20.34 -16.36 -5.15
C TYR A 66 20.01 -15.52 -3.92
N PHE A 67 21.03 -14.92 -3.29
CA PHE A 67 20.83 -14.00 -2.19
C PHE A 67 19.99 -12.80 -2.61
N LEU A 68 20.34 -12.12 -3.70
CA LEU A 68 19.65 -10.90 -4.13
C LEU A 68 18.18 -11.18 -4.44
N VAL A 69 17.89 -12.22 -5.22
CA VAL A 69 16.51 -12.60 -5.58
C VAL A 69 15.68 -12.93 -4.33
N LEU A 70 16.23 -13.76 -3.42
CA LEU A 70 15.51 -14.15 -2.21
C LEU A 70 15.31 -12.97 -1.26
N ALA A 71 16.34 -12.14 -1.07
CA ALA A 71 16.30 -10.97 -0.21
C ALA A 71 15.29 -9.94 -0.72
N THR A 72 15.27 -9.66 -2.03
CA THR A 72 14.27 -8.78 -2.65
C THR A 72 12.86 -9.35 -2.49
N ALA A 73 12.65 -10.65 -2.73
CA ALA A 73 11.32 -11.26 -2.57
C ALA A 73 10.79 -11.13 -1.13
N ILE A 74 11.65 -11.41 -0.13
CA ILE A 74 11.31 -11.24 1.29
C ILE A 74 11.02 -9.77 1.60
N LEU A 75 11.86 -8.85 1.14
CA LEU A 75 11.69 -7.41 1.37
C LEU A 75 10.37 -6.89 0.79
N THR A 76 10.00 -7.34 -0.42
CA THR A 76 8.72 -7.00 -1.05
C THR A 76 7.54 -7.52 -0.23
N LEU A 77 7.59 -8.76 0.27
CA LEU A 77 6.54 -9.31 1.13
C LEU A 77 6.41 -8.54 2.44
N LEU A 78 7.53 -8.18 3.06
CA LEU A 78 7.54 -7.38 4.29
C LEU A 78 6.99 -5.97 4.06
N LEU A 79 7.36 -5.32 2.95
CA LEU A 79 6.84 -4.01 2.56
C LEU A 79 5.32 -4.06 2.37
N TRP A 80 4.83 -5.08 1.65
CA TRP A 80 3.41 -5.29 1.45
C TRP A 80 2.68 -5.50 2.78
N GLY A 81 3.22 -6.33 3.67
CA GLY A 81 2.68 -6.55 5.01
C GLY A 81 2.64 -5.27 5.86
N TYR A 82 3.72 -4.48 5.84
CA TYR A 82 3.81 -3.21 6.56
C TYR A 82 2.76 -2.21 6.08
N ILE A 83 2.64 -2.03 4.75
CA ILE A 83 1.67 -1.10 4.16
C ILE A 83 0.25 -1.49 4.56
N ASN A 84 -0.13 -2.77 4.39
CA ASN A 84 -1.46 -3.24 4.76
C ASN A 84 -1.73 -3.07 6.26
N PHE A 85 -0.76 -3.37 7.12
CA PHE A 85 -0.88 -3.18 8.56
C PHE A 85 -1.08 -1.70 8.94
N ALA A 86 -0.28 -0.80 8.34
CA ALA A 86 -0.35 0.62 8.61
C ALA A 86 -1.69 1.24 8.16
N LEU A 87 -2.18 0.86 6.98
CA LEU A 87 -3.48 1.30 6.48
C LEU A 87 -4.64 0.80 7.34
N ASN A 88 -4.63 -0.49 7.70
CA ASN A 88 -5.66 -1.09 8.54
C ASN A 88 -5.71 -0.43 9.93
N LYS A 89 -4.54 -0.14 10.52
CA LYS A 89 -4.46 0.52 11.83
C LYS A 89 -5.08 1.91 11.82
N LEU A 90 -4.94 2.67 10.73
CA LEU A 90 -5.47 4.03 10.63
C LEU A 90 -6.95 4.06 10.23
N GLN A 91 -7.58 2.89 9.99
CA GLN A 91 -8.96 2.80 9.50
C GLN A 91 -9.22 3.68 8.27
N ILE A 92 -8.20 4.00 7.47
CA ILE A 92 -8.36 4.80 6.23
C ILE A 92 -9.29 4.07 5.24
N LEU A 93 -9.39 2.74 5.38
CA LEU A 93 -10.30 1.88 4.64
C LEU A 93 -11.74 1.88 5.17
N HIS A 94 -12.01 2.43 6.36
CA HIS A 94 -13.37 2.57 6.86
C HIS A 94 -13.99 3.83 6.26
N ILE A 95 -15.04 3.62 5.48
CA ILE A 95 -15.95 4.67 5.04
C ILE A 95 -16.61 5.25 6.29
N GLU A 96 -16.27 6.48 6.67
CA GLU A 96 -17.06 7.24 7.64
C GLU A 96 -18.41 7.57 7.01
N ILE A 97 -19.40 6.73 7.27
CA ILE A 97 -20.77 7.01 6.89
C ILE A 97 -21.31 8.06 7.86
N THR A 98 -21.48 9.29 7.40
CA THR A 98 -22.14 10.36 8.17
C THR A 98 -23.56 9.88 8.54
N PRO A 99 -24.11 10.22 9.73
CA PRO A 99 -25.42 9.69 10.17
C PRO A 99 -26.57 9.82 9.15
N ASP A 100 -26.53 10.87 8.33
CA ASP A 100 -27.50 11.11 7.23
C ASP A 100 -27.37 10.15 6.04
N GLU A 101 -26.19 9.56 5.82
CA GLU A 101 -25.92 8.67 4.67
C GLU A 101 -26.12 7.18 5.01
N ARG A 102 -26.19 6.84 6.30
CA ARG A 102 -26.48 5.48 6.81
C ARG A 102 -27.71 4.83 6.18
N PRO A 103 -28.89 5.48 6.10
CA PRO A 103 -30.08 4.83 5.55
C PRO A 103 -29.94 4.52 4.05
N LYS A 104 -29.15 5.31 3.31
CA LYS A 104 -28.86 5.05 1.88
C LYS A 104 -27.91 3.87 1.70
N ALA A 105 -26.84 3.82 2.49
CA ALA A 105 -25.85 2.73 2.43
C ALA A 105 -26.48 1.37 2.79
N VAL A 106 -27.32 1.33 3.83
CA VAL A 106 -28.04 0.10 4.24
C VAL A 106 -29.00 -0.37 3.15
N ARG A 107 -29.68 0.56 2.45
CA ARG A 107 -30.61 0.23 1.36
C ARG A 107 -29.88 -0.36 0.16
N THR A 108 -28.74 0.21 -0.25
CA THR A 108 -27.91 -0.32 -1.34
C THR A 108 -27.38 -1.73 -1.03
N ILE A 109 -26.99 -2.00 0.21
CA ILE A 109 -26.53 -3.33 0.64
C ILE A 109 -27.70 -4.33 0.59
N LEU A 110 -28.86 -3.98 1.13
CA LEU A 110 -30.05 -4.84 1.08
C LEU A 110 -30.51 -5.14 -0.35
N ASP A 111 -30.49 -4.13 -1.23
CA ASP A 111 -30.86 -4.29 -2.64
C ASP A 111 -29.89 -5.24 -3.36
N PHE A 112 -28.57 -5.13 -3.09
CA PHE A 112 -27.56 -6.03 -3.64
C PHE A 112 -27.80 -7.49 -3.23
N TRP A 113 -28.15 -7.74 -1.96
CA TRP A 113 -28.45 -9.10 -1.48
C TRP A 113 -29.79 -9.64 -2.00
N SER A 114 -30.78 -8.76 -2.22
CA SER A 114 -32.09 -9.16 -2.78
C SER A 114 -32.03 -9.58 -4.25
N LEU A 115 -31.01 -9.16 -4.99
CA LEU A 115 -30.77 -9.53 -6.39
C LEU A 115 -30.01 -10.86 -6.56
N GLN A 116 -29.50 -11.43 -5.45
CA GLN A 116 -28.78 -12.71 -5.43
C GLN A 116 -29.65 -13.90 -4.97
N VAL A 117 -30.94 -13.68 -4.69
CA VAL A 117 -31.96 -14.70 -4.37
C VAL A 117 -32.98 -14.76 -5.51
#